data_AF-V4PPN2-F1
#
_entry.id   AF-V4PPN2-F1
#
_cell.length_a   1.000
_cell.length_b   1.000
_cell.length_c   1.000
_cell.angle_alpha   90.00
_cell.angle_beta   90.00
_cell.angle_gamma   90.00
#
_symmetry.space_group_name_H-M   'P 1'
#
loop_
_entity.id
_entity.type
_entity.pdbx_description
1 polymer ?
#
loop_
_entity_poly.entity_id
_entity_poly.type
_entity_poly.pdbx_seq_one_letter_code
_entity_poly.pdbx_strand_id
1 'polypeptide(L)'
;MPQYVYRLIDQNTGEEVYASDGFTFAAPPLPEHRINDPELRAHYGAPAVVNKVETSELADGQIEVRVYIDGVEERVNGESAEENYRVQ
;
A
#
# COMPACT_ATOMS: atom_id res chain seq x y z
N MET A 1 8.43 23.56 -9.61
CA MET A 1 8.16 22.10 -9.58
C MET A 1 6.72 21.96 -9.15
N PRO A 2 5.89 21.14 -9.80
CA PRO A 2 4.51 20.93 -9.35
C PRO A 2 4.52 20.41 -7.92
N GLN A 3 3.64 20.96 -7.08
CA GLN A 3 3.51 20.53 -5.69
C GLN A 3 2.61 19.29 -5.68
N TYR A 4 3.21 18.14 -5.37
CA TYR A 4 2.49 16.88 -5.23
C TYR A 4 1.93 16.77 -3.82
N VAL A 5 0.65 16.44 -3.71
CA VAL A 5 -0.01 16.12 -2.45
C VAL A 5 -0.38 14.66 -2.47
N TYR A 6 0.29 13.86 -1.62
CA TYR A 6 0.07 12.43 -1.55
C TYR A 6 -1.02 12.11 -0.52
N ARG A 7 -1.97 11.26 -0.90
CA ARG A 7 -2.97 10.67 -0.01
C ARG A 7 -2.89 9.16 -0.10
N LEU A 8 -2.73 8.50 1.04
CA LEU A 8 -2.78 7.04 1.10
C LEU A 8 -4.23 6.63 1.34
N ILE A 9 -4.73 5.71 0.52
CA ILE A 9 -6.11 5.25 0.57
C ILE A 9 -6.06 3.74 0.72
N ASP A 10 -6.74 3.21 1.72
CA ASP A 10 -6.92 1.76 1.84
C ASP A 10 -7.75 1.24 0.67
N GLN A 11 -7.23 0.26 -0.07
CA GLN A 11 -7.91 -0.26 -1.25
C GLN A 11 -9.22 -0.98 -0.93
N ASN A 12 -9.31 -1.65 0.23
CA ASN A 12 -10.46 -2.50 0.56
C ASN A 12 -11.64 -1.69 1.08
N THR A 13 -11.35 -0.67 1.89
CA THR A 13 -12.34 0.16 2.60
C THR A 13 -12.57 1.49 1.89
N GLY A 14 -11.59 1.99 1.13
CA GLY A 14 -11.60 3.33 0.55
C GLY A 14 -11.31 4.45 1.56
N GLU A 15 -10.93 4.10 2.79
CA GLU A 15 -10.62 5.07 3.84
C GLU A 15 -9.24 5.71 3.64
N GLU A 16 -9.09 6.98 4.03
CA GLU A 16 -7.79 7.63 4.04
C GLU A 16 -6.99 7.11 5.25
N VAL A 17 -5.78 6.62 4.97
CA VAL A 17 -4.85 6.11 5.97
C VAL A 17 -3.61 7.01 6.02
N TYR A 18 -2.95 7.04 7.17
CA TYR A 18 -1.84 7.94 7.41
C TYR A 18 -0.58 7.14 7.75
N ALA A 19 0.52 7.50 7.09
CA ALA A 19 1.85 7.06 7.45
C ALA A 19 2.42 7.97 8.55
N SER A 20 3.57 7.58 9.09
CA SER A 20 4.30 8.36 10.11
C SER A 20 4.50 9.81 9.70
N ASP A 21 4.50 10.70 10.70
CA ASP A 21 4.86 12.11 10.49
C ASP A 21 6.22 12.24 9.76
N GLY A 22 6.24 13.08 8.72
CA GLY A 22 7.41 13.26 7.86
C GLY A 22 7.57 12.20 6.75
N PHE A 23 6.67 11.22 6.64
CA PHE A 23 6.65 10.29 5.52
C PHE A 23 6.44 11.06 4.19
N THR A 24 7.30 10.78 3.22
CA THR A 24 7.15 11.33 1.87
C THR A 24 7.76 10.39 0.85
N PHE A 25 7.18 10.39 -0.35
CA PHE A 25 7.75 9.65 -1.47
C PHE A 25 8.87 10.46 -2.12
N ALA A 26 10.04 9.87 -2.31
CA ALA A 26 11.15 10.50 -3.01
C ALA A 26 10.88 10.71 -4.52
N ALA A 27 9.97 9.91 -5.08
CA ALA A 27 9.47 9.98 -6.44
C ALA A 27 8.02 9.45 -6.47
N PRO A 28 7.20 9.76 -7.49
CA PRO A 28 5.86 9.20 -7.62
C PRO A 28 5.89 7.67 -7.46
N PRO A 29 5.10 7.09 -6.54
CA PRO A 29 5.09 5.65 -6.34
C PRO A 29 4.53 4.95 -7.57
N LEU A 30 4.92 3.70 -7.73
CA LEU A 30 4.39 2.80 -8.76
C LEU A 30 3.60 1.68 -8.09
N PRO A 31 2.68 1.02 -8.81
CA PRO A 31 2.13 -0.25 -8.38
C PRO A 31 3.24 -1.23 -7.94
N GLU A 32 2.93 -2.09 -6.98
CA GLU A 32 3.81 -3.06 -6.33
C GLU A 32 4.92 -2.46 -5.45
N HIS A 33 5.00 -1.13 -5.31
CA HIS A 33 5.93 -0.50 -4.39
C HIS A 33 5.58 -0.84 -2.94
N ARG A 34 6.55 -1.34 -2.18
CA ARG A 34 6.39 -1.68 -0.75
C ARG A 34 6.71 -0.49 0.14
N ILE A 35 5.76 -0.09 0.97
CA ILE A 35 5.92 0.98 1.96
C ILE A 35 6.23 0.35 3.31
N ASN A 36 7.46 0.55 3.77
CA ASN A 36 7.94 0.05 5.05
C ASN A 36 7.86 1.14 6.13
N ASP A 37 6.67 1.71 6.31
CA ASP A 37 6.40 2.73 7.32
C ASP A 37 5.88 2.08 8.63
N PRO A 38 6.34 2.51 9.82
CA PRO A 38 5.93 1.88 11.07
C PRO A 38 4.45 2.07 11.44
N GLU A 39 3.81 3.20 11.12
CA GLU A 39 2.38 3.39 11.38
C GLU A 39 1.54 2.52 10.45
N LEU A 40 1.88 2.49 9.15
CA LEU A 40 1.20 1.59 8.21
C LEU A 40 1.40 0.12 8.58
N ARG A 41 2.60 -0.27 9.04
CA ARG A 41 2.86 -1.64 9.51
C ARG A 41 2.09 -1.97 10.78
N ALA A 42 1.91 -1.02 11.69
CA ALA A 42 1.07 -1.22 12.87
C ALA A 42 -0.41 -1.36 12.49
N HIS A 43 -0.86 -0.63 11.46
CA HIS A 43 -2.23 -0.70 10.95
C HIS A 43 -2.53 -2.03 10.23
N TYR A 44 -1.64 -2.46 9.33
CA TYR A 44 -1.84 -3.65 8.48
C TYR A 44 -1.23 -4.94 9.04
N GLY A 45 -0.38 -4.86 10.07
CA GLY A 45 0.42 -5.98 10.57
C GLY A 45 1.61 -6.38 9.69
N ALA A 46 1.72 -5.81 8.49
CA ALA A 46 2.75 -6.09 7.48
C ALA A 46 3.08 -4.80 6.70
N PRO A 47 4.18 -4.77 5.90
CA PRO A 47 4.41 -3.67 4.98
C PRO A 47 3.21 -3.46 4.05
N ALA A 48 2.85 -2.20 3.80
CA ALA A 48 1.80 -1.89 2.84
C ALA A 48 2.35 -1.98 1.41
N VAL A 49 1.51 -2.37 0.45
CA VAL A 49 1.82 -2.40 -0.98
C VAL A 49 0.95 -1.40 -1.71
N VAL A 50 1.55 -0.64 -2.61
CA VAL A 50 0.80 0.18 -3.56
C VAL A 50 0.17 -0.72 -4.61
N ASN A 51 -1.15 -0.69 -4.73
CA ASN A 51 -1.86 -1.40 -5.79
C ASN A 51 -2.12 -0.50 -7.00
N LYS A 52 -2.54 0.74 -6.75
CA LYS A 52 -2.95 1.67 -7.80
C LYS A 52 -2.54 3.09 -7.42
N VAL A 53 -2.18 3.89 -8.42
CA VAL A 53 -1.89 5.31 -8.25
C VAL A 53 -2.75 6.10 -9.22
N GLU A 54 -3.47 7.09 -8.70
CA GLU A 54 -4.28 8.01 -9.49
C GLU A 54 -3.78 9.43 -9.27
N THR A 55 -3.57 10.15 -10.36
CA THR A 55 -3.15 11.55 -10.33
C THR A 55 -4.29 12.43 -10.83
N SER A 56 -4.57 13.52 -10.11
CA SER A 56 -5.55 14.52 -10.51
C SER A 56 -4.96 15.92 -10.33
N GLU A 57 -5.10 16.76 -11.35
CA GLU A 57 -4.74 18.17 -11.24
C GLU A 57 -5.82 18.92 -10.45
N LEU A 58 -5.41 19.60 -9.39
CA LEU A 58 -6.27 20.47 -8.60
C LEU A 58 -6.29 21.88 -9.22
N ALA A 59 -7.38 22.62 -8.94
CA ALA A 59 -7.61 23.96 -9.47
C ALA A 59 -6.50 25.00 -9.15
N ASP A 60 -5.63 24.70 -8.19
CA ASP A 60 -4.52 25.53 -7.73
C ASP A 60 -3.18 25.20 -8.44
N GLY A 61 -3.20 24.30 -9.43
CA GLY A 61 -1.98 23.81 -10.10
C GLY A 61 -1.19 22.78 -9.28
N GLN A 62 -1.76 22.33 -8.16
CA GLN A 62 -1.25 21.21 -7.37
C GLN A 62 -1.67 19.89 -8.02
N ILE A 63 -0.86 18.84 -7.83
CA ILE A 63 -1.18 17.49 -8.32
C ILE A 63 -1.52 16.64 -7.10
N GLU A 64 -2.79 16.27 -6.97
CA GLU A 64 -3.21 15.26 -6.01
C GLU A 64 -2.81 13.87 -6.52
N VAL A 65 -2.09 13.13 -5.69
CA VAL A 65 -1.67 11.75 -5.97
C VAL A 65 -2.32 10.83 -4.94
N ARG A 66 -3.36 10.13 -5.37
CA ARG A 66 -4.06 9.12 -4.59
C ARG A 66 -3.35 7.79 -4.76
N VAL A 67 -2.79 7.28 -3.67
CA VAL A 67 -2.03 6.04 -3.63
C VAL A 67 -2.88 5.02 -2.91
N TYR A 68 -3.46 4.09 -3.67
CA TYR A 68 -4.24 3.00 -3.11
C TYR A 68 -3.29 1.92 -2.62
N ILE A 69 -3.35 1.65 -1.32
CA ILE A 69 -2.48 0.71 -0.64
C ILE A 69 -3.29 -0.42 -0.02
N ASP A 70 -2.64 -1.55 0.17
CA ASP A 70 -3.20 -2.71 0.84
C ASP A 70 -2.15 -3.35 1.75
N GLY A 71 -2.59 -4.07 2.77
CA GLY A 71 -1.71 -4.89 3.58
C GLY A 71 -1.16 -6.04 2.73
N VAL A 72 0.16 -6.29 2.81
CA VAL A 72 0.69 -7.52 2.23
C VAL A 72 0.24 -8.67 3.12
N GLU A 73 -0.71 -9.48 2.65
CA GLU A 73 -0.83 -10.84 3.16
C GLU A 73 0.51 -11.52 2.90
N GLU A 74 1.31 -11.67 3.96
CA GLU A 74 2.41 -12.62 3.92
C GLU A 74 1.74 -13.98 3.76
N ARG A 75 1.59 -14.44 2.50
CA ARG A 75 1.27 -15.83 2.23
C ARG A 75 2.40 -16.63 2.84
N VAL A 76 2.24 -17.02 4.09
CA VAL A 76 3.02 -18.08 4.70
C VAL A 76 2.67 -19.30 3.86
N ASN A 77 3.53 -19.60 2.90
CA ASN A 77 3.43 -20.80 2.09
C ASN A 77 3.74 -21.97 3.04
N GLY A 78 2.75 -22.36 3.84
CA GLY A 78 2.96 -23.17 5.03
C GLY A 78 1.69 -23.85 5.56
N GLU A 79 0.58 -23.83 4.81
CA GLU A 79 -0.48 -24.81 5.04
C GLU A 79 -0.20 -26.02 4.13
N SER A 80 0.55 -26.95 4.73
CA SER A 80 0.70 -28.36 4.40
C SER A 80 0.02 -28.88 3.12
N ALA A 81 0.84 -29.36 2.18
CA ALA A 81 0.46 -30.37 1.21
C ALA A 81 0.22 -31.75 1.89
N GLU A 82 -0.61 -31.80 2.92
CA GLU A 82 -1.03 -33.03 3.61
C GLU A 82 -2.29 -33.59 2.96
N GLU A 83 -2.23 -34.01 1.69
CA GLU A 83 -3.30 -34.84 1.12
C GLU A 83 -2.87 -35.61 -0.13
N ASN A 84 -1.92 -36.55 0.01
CA ASN A 84 -1.90 -37.83 -0.75
C ASN A 84 -0.66 -38.69 -0.41
N TYR A 85 -0.64 -39.35 0.75
CA TYR A 85 0.15 -40.59 0.87
C TYR A 85 -0.84 -41.73 1.10
N ARG A 86 -1.06 -42.48 0.02
CA ARG A 86 -2.03 -43.59 -0.06
C ARG A 86 -1.79 -44.60 1.06
N VAL A 87 -2.89 -45.03 1.65
CA VAL A 87 -2.99 -46.26 2.45
C VAL A 87 -2.43 -47.45 1.66
N GLN A 88 -1.71 -48.30 2.40
CA GLN A 88 -1.05 -49.53 1.96
C GLN A 88 -2.02 -50.56 1.37
#